data_AF-A0A5K1D2G8-F1
#
_entry.id   AF-A0A5K1D2G8-F1
#
_cell.length_a   1.000
_cell.length_b   1.000
_cell.length_c   1.000
_cell.angle_alpha   90.00
_cell.angle_beta   90.00
_cell.angle_gamma   90.00
#
_symmetry.space_group_name_H-M   'P 1'
#
loop_
_entity.id
_entity.type
_entity.pdbx_description
1 polymer ?
#
loop_
_entity_poly.entity_id
_entity_poly.type
_entity_poly.pdbx_seq_one_letter_code
_entity_poly.pdbx_strand_id
1 'polypeptide(L)'
;ILPFPMFELQCKWVAGILSEKILLPTEMEMMEDVEAFYSQIQDAGYPKRYTHNMSEYQVQLFSRLTSLKCQVISEICVRTQVIMSEL
;
A
#
# COMPACT_ATOMS: atom_id res chain seq x y z
N ILE A 1 3.97 6.92 11.88
CA ILE A 1 3.98 5.81 10.89
C ILE A 1 3.35 4.58 11.54
N LEU A 2 2.50 3.80 10.85
CA LEU A 2 1.89 2.57 11.37
C LEU A 2 2.47 1.35 10.64
N PRO A 3 3.63 0.83 11.07
CA PRO A 3 4.37 -0.18 10.32
C PRO A 3 3.62 -1.51 10.23
N PHE A 4 3.06 -2.02 11.33
CA PHE A 4 2.45 -3.35 11.36
C PHE A 4 1.21 -3.48 10.46
N PRO A 5 0.22 -2.57 10.50
CA PRO A 5 -0.92 -2.63 9.59
C PRO A 5 -0.52 -2.46 8.12
N MET A 6 0.52 -1.67 7.86
CA MET A 6 1.04 -1.42 6.51
C MET A 6 1.67 -2.69 5.94
N PHE A 7 2.54 -3.36 6.70
CA PHE A 7 3.13 -4.64 6.30
C PHE A 7 2.07 -5.73 6.12
N GLU A 8 1.08 -5.81 7.01
CA GLU A 8 -0.01 -6.78 6.87
C GLU A 8 -0.78 -6.59 5.55
N LEU A 9 -1.08 -5.35 5.18
CA LEU A 9 -1.77 -5.05 3.92
C LEU A 9 -0.91 -5.38 2.71
N GLN A 10 0.36 -5.01 2.71
CA GLN A 10 1.31 -5.34 1.63
C GLN A 10 1.47 -6.85 1.45
N CYS A 11 1.69 -7.60 2.54
CA CYS A 11 1.80 -9.06 2.50
C CYS A 11 0.53 -9.71 1.93
N LYS A 12 -0.66 -9.25 2.34
CA LYS A 12 -1.92 -9.74 1.79
C LYS A 12 -2.10 -9.41 0.31
N TRP A 13 -1.62 -8.26 -0.16
CA TRP A 13 -1.68 -7.88 -1.57
C TRP A 13 -0.76 -8.78 -2.41
N VAL A 14 0.48 -9.00 -1.97
CA VAL A 14 1.41 -9.94 -2.61
C VAL A 14 0.82 -11.36 -2.65
N ALA A 15 0.26 -11.84 -1.54
CA ALA A 15 -0.42 -13.14 -1.52
C ALA A 15 -1.64 -13.20 -2.46
N GLY A 16 -2.35 -12.09 -2.63
CA GLY A 16 -3.44 -11.96 -3.60
C GLY A 16 -2.97 -12.12 -5.04
N ILE A 17 -1.83 -11.52 -5.40
CA ILE A 17 -1.21 -11.67 -6.72
C ILE A 17 -0.73 -13.11 -6.95
N LEU A 18 0.00 -13.68 -5.98
CA LEU A 18 0.52 -15.05 -6.08
C LEU A 18 -0.57 -16.11 -6.12
N SER A 19 -1.77 -15.80 -5.61
CA SER A 19 -2.95 -16.66 -5.70
C SER A 19 -3.86 -16.35 -6.90
N GLU A 20 -3.40 -15.50 -7.82
CA GLU A 20 -4.13 -15.06 -9.03
C GLU A 20 -5.46 -14.37 -8.76
N LYS A 21 -5.74 -14.01 -7.49
CA LYS A 21 -6.95 -13.28 -7.09
C LYS A 21 -6.87 -11.79 -7.43
N ILE A 22 -5.66 -11.28 -7.60
CA ILE A 22 -5.37 -9.91 -8.00
C ILE A 22 -4.49 -9.99 -9.24
N LEU A 23 -4.94 -9.37 -10.33
CA LEU A 23 -4.13 -9.26 -11.54
C LEU A 23 -3.12 -8.13 -11.36
N LEU A 24 -1.87 -8.43 -11.69
CA LEU A 24 -0.85 -7.42 -11.78
C LEU A 24 -1.09 -6.61 -13.08
N PRO A 25 -0.92 -5.28 -13.06
CA PRO A 25 -0.82 -4.51 -14.28
C PRO A 25 0.34 -5.01 -15.15
N THR A 26 0.34 -4.61 -16.42
CA THR A 26 1.42 -4.96 -17.34
C THR A 26 2.75 -4.35 -16.89
N GLU A 27 3.87 -4.93 -17.33
CA GLU A 27 5.20 -4.41 -17.00
C GLU A 27 5.37 -2.94 -17.41
N MET A 28 4.84 -2.58 -18.58
CA MET A 28 4.88 -1.21 -19.10
C MET A 28 4.12 -0.24 -18.19
N GLU A 29 2.89 -0.59 -17.79
CA GLU A 29 2.09 0.24 -16.87
C GLU A 29 2.76 0.39 -15.50
N MET A 30 3.41 -0.67 -15.00
CA MET A 30 4.20 -0.60 -13.76
C MET A 30 5.41 0.33 -13.89
N MET A 31 6.10 0.28 -15.02
CA MET A 31 7.25 1.13 -15.28
C MET A 31 6.84 2.61 -15.38
N GLU A 32 5.75 2.90 -16.10
CA GLU A 32 5.18 4.23 -16.22
C GLU A 32 4.78 4.82 -14.85
N ASP A 33 4.16 4.03 -13.96
CA ASP A 33 3.79 4.47 -12.61
C ASP A 33 5.04 4.81 -11.77
N VAL A 34 6.10 4.01 -11.88
CA VAL A 34 7.38 4.25 -11.18
C VAL A 34 8.09 5.50 -11.74
N GLU A 35 8.12 5.68 -13.05
CA GLU A 35 8.70 6.87 -13.70
C GLU A 35 7.93 8.14 -13.34
N ALA A 36 6.60 8.08 -13.32
CA ALA A 36 5.75 9.18 -12.89
C ALA A 36 6.02 9.56 -11.42
N PHE A 37 6.21 8.58 -10.55
CA PHE A 37 6.57 8.80 -9.15
C PHE A 37 7.95 9.46 -8.99
N TYR A 38 8.97 8.98 -9.71
CA TYR A 38 10.30 9.60 -9.66
C TYR A 38 10.31 11.02 -10.21
N SER A 39 9.53 11.29 -11.26
CA SER A 39 9.36 12.63 -11.82
C SER A 39 8.73 13.57 -10.79
N GLN A 40 7.68 13.14 -10.10
CA GLN A 40 7.04 13.94 -9.03
C GLN A 40 8.00 14.27 -7.89
N ILE A 41 8.80 13.30 -7.44
CA ILE A 41 9.79 13.50 -6.37
C ILE A 41 10.89 14.45 -6.83
N GLN A 42 11.34 14.33 -8.08
CA GLN A 42 12.34 15.21 -8.66
C GLN A 42 11.82 16.65 -8.78
N ASP A 43 10.60 16.84 -9.27
CA ASP A 43 9.95 18.16 -9.41
C ASP A 43 9.71 18.81 -8.05
N ALA A 44 9.40 18.02 -7.02
CA ALA A 44 9.28 18.48 -5.64
C ALA A 44 10.64 18.74 -4.96
N GLY A 45 11.76 18.47 -5.63
CA GLY A 45 13.12 18.73 -5.12
C GLY A 45 13.58 17.76 -4.02
N TYR A 46 12.91 16.62 -3.84
CA TYR A 46 13.25 15.66 -2.80
C TYR A 46 14.53 14.88 -3.16
N PRO A 47 15.49 14.76 -2.23
CA PRO A 47 16.64 13.89 -2.42
C PRO A 47 16.23 12.41 -2.58
N LYS A 48 16.90 11.68 -3.49
CA LYS A 48 16.66 10.24 -3.76
C LYS A 48 16.71 9.32 -2.52
N ARG A 49 17.35 9.73 -1.43
CA ARG A 49 17.36 8.96 -0.17
C ARG A 49 15.98 8.92 0.52
N TYR A 50 15.07 9.83 0.17
CA TYR A 50 13.72 9.88 0.73
C TYR A 50 12.67 9.21 -0.16
N THR A 51 13.06 8.52 -1.24
CA THR A 51 12.14 7.79 -2.12
C THR A 51 11.26 6.80 -1.36
N HIS A 52 11.78 6.16 -0.31
CA HIS A 52 11.03 5.23 0.54
C HIS A 52 10.45 5.87 1.80
N ASN A 53 10.50 7.20 1.91
CA ASN A 53 9.86 7.90 3.00
C ASN A 53 8.35 7.97 2.76
N MET A 54 7.62 7.06 3.39
CA MET A 54 6.17 6.97 3.27
C MET A 54 5.42 7.80 4.31
N SER A 55 6.07 8.70 5.07
CA SER A 55 5.41 9.43 6.17
C SER A 55 4.20 10.25 5.71
N GLU A 56 4.29 10.88 4.55
CA GLU A 56 3.22 11.71 3.98
C GLU A 56 2.21 10.88 3.16
N TYR A 57 2.67 9.79 2.54
CA TYR A 57 1.87 8.97 1.63
C TYR A 57 1.19 7.76 2.30
N GLN A 58 1.48 7.49 3.58
CA GLN A 58 0.99 6.29 4.27
C GLN A 58 -0.54 6.17 4.22
N VAL A 59 -1.27 7.28 4.42
CA VAL A 59 -2.74 7.29 4.38
C VAL A 59 -3.25 6.98 2.97
N GLN A 60 -2.59 7.53 1.95
CA GLN A 60 -2.97 7.30 0.56
C GLN A 60 -2.66 5.86 0.13
N LEU A 61 -1.48 5.33 0.48
CA LEU A 61 -1.11 3.93 0.25
C LEU A 61 -2.07 2.97 0.96
N PHE A 62 -2.40 3.26 2.21
CA PHE A 62 -3.38 2.49 2.98
C PHE A 62 -4.74 2.49 2.27
N SER A 63 -5.23 3.67 1.85
CA SER A 63 -6.50 3.78 1.12
C SER A 63 -6.48 2.97 -0.19
N ARG A 64 -5.40 3.04 -0.98
CA ARG A 64 -5.23 2.30 -2.24
C ARG A 64 -5.21 0.78 -2.02
N LEU A 65 -4.47 0.31 -1.01
CA LEU A 65 -4.41 -1.12 -0.67
C LEU A 65 -5.73 -1.64 -0.11
N THR A 66 -6.51 -0.79 0.56
CA THR A 66 -7.87 -1.14 1.02
C THR A 66 -8.91 -1.09 -0.11
N SER A 67 -8.81 -0.15 -1.04
CA SER A 67 -9.73 -0.02 -2.18
C SER A 67 -9.56 -1.14 -3.20
N LEU A 68 -8.35 -1.70 -3.33
CA LEU A 68 -8.07 -2.92 -4.11
C LEU A 68 -8.70 -4.19 -3.51
N LYS A 69 -9.37 -4.09 -2.35
CA LYS A 69 -9.96 -5.22 -1.60
C LYS A 69 -11.44 -5.03 -1.25
N CYS A 70 -12.26 -4.66 -2.22
CA CYS A 70 -13.70 -4.92 -2.11
C CYS A 70 -13.99 -6.43 -2.32
N GLN A 71 -13.54 -7.30 -1.38
CA GLN A 71 -14.15 -8.60 -1.04
C GLN A 71 -13.42 -9.45 0.01
N VAL A 72 -12.18 -9.14 0.44
CA VAL A 72 -11.39 -10.08 1.26
C VAL A 72 -11.04 -9.58 2.68
N ILE A 73 -11.46 -8.36 3.09
CA ILE A 73 -11.15 -7.82 4.44
C ILE A 73 -12.38 -7.76 5.38
N SER A 74 -13.48 -8.46 5.10
CA SER A 74 -14.60 -8.46 6.06
C SER A 74 -14.32 -9.26 7.34
N GLU A 75 -13.37 -10.21 7.34
CA GLU A 75 -13.19 -11.10 8.52
C GLU A 75 -12.03 -10.73 9.46
N ILE A 76 -11.08 -9.90 9.04
CA ILE A 76 -9.90 -9.57 9.88
C ILE A 76 -10.05 -8.21 10.59
N CYS A 77 -10.77 -7.25 9.99
CA CYS A 77 -10.87 -5.90 10.53
C CYS A 77 -11.73 -5.80 11.81
N VAL A 78 -12.69 -6.70 12.01
CA VAL A 78 -13.56 -6.68 13.21
C VAL A 78 -12.77 -7.06 14.47
N ARG A 79 -11.69 -7.86 14.34
CA ARG A 79 -10.95 -8.38 15.49
C ARG A 79 -9.92 -7.39 16.05
N THR A 80 -9.39 -6.50 15.22
CA THR A 80 -8.41 -5.49 15.65
C THR A 80 -9.07 -4.26 16.30
N GLN A 81 -10.35 -4.00 15.99
CA GLN A 81 -11.11 -2.92 16.63
C GLN A 81 -11.39 -3.17 18.11
N VAL A 82 -11.48 -4.44 18.54
CA VAL A 82 -11.71 -4.81 19.96
C VAL A 82 -10.43 -4.65 20.80
N ILE A 83 -9.24 -4.82 20.20
CA ILE A 83 -7.97 -4.79 20.95
C ILE A 83 -7.51 -3.36 21.25
N MET A 84 -7.93 -2.37 20.45
CA MET A 84 -7.57 -0.96 20.65
C MET A 84 -8.53 -0.18 21.57
N SER A 85 -9.60 -0.79 22.07
CA SER A 85 -10.52 -0.17 23.04
C SER A 85 -10.25 -0.56 24.50
N GLU A 86 -9.26 -1.41 24.76
CA GLU A 86 -8.87 -1.86 26.11
C GLU A 86 -7.44 -1.45 26.51
N LEU A 87 -6.88 -0.43 25.85
CA LEU A 87 -5.62 0.23 26.23
C LEU A 87 -5.81 1.72 26.45
#